data_AF-A0A554IPB8-F1
#
_entry.id   AF-A0A554IPB8-F1
#
_cell.length_a   1.000
_cell.length_b   1.000
_cell.length_c   1.000
_cell.angle_alpha   90.00
_cell.angle_beta   90.00
_cell.angle_gamma   90.00
#
_symmetry.space_group_name_H-M   'P 1'
#
loop_
_entity.id
_entity.type
_entity.pdbx_description
1 polymer ?
#
loop_
_entity_poly.entity_id
_entity_poly.type
_entity_poly.pdbx_seq_one_letter_code
_entity_poly.pdbx_strand_id
1 'polypeptide(L)'
;MTGVNGYQISEERHRWISGFREKHGAENCSRIAGATITYPLLLDEIAVLPFTAQKRLVVVEGVPAFEKEEMERLPKDIHPDVLLLFIDGSPDRRRSGIKALLTLAEVRDCPELLGSALEAWIRDMFAKEGTSILPQALRALLGTAGNEQIILIQEIYKLALHSMGKPVTEADVEMLVLPAGERNIWQLMDLLAEGDPGPRRGKEATGSTGHAVGVPRRKFVGNDVPARRQGPRAARHPSWHRRVHGFRATLRRQRLVRESDASIDRAVGT
;
A
#
# COMPACT_ATOMS: atom_id res chain seq x y z
N MET A 1 -11.57 10.73 1.24
CA MET A 1 -10.35 10.10 0.68
C MET A 1 -10.48 8.60 0.78
N THR A 2 -10.12 7.88 -0.28
CA THR A 2 -10.17 6.41 -0.32
C THR A 2 -9.03 5.83 -1.14
N GLY A 3 -8.78 4.52 -1.04
CA GLY A 3 -7.76 3.82 -1.81
C GLY A 3 -6.83 2.95 -0.95
N VAL A 4 -6.18 1.98 -1.59
CA VAL A 4 -5.30 1.02 -0.92
C VAL A 4 -3.90 1.56 -0.64
N ASN A 5 -3.52 2.69 -1.26
CA ASN A 5 -2.21 3.30 -1.07
C ASN A 5 -2.15 4.08 0.26
N GLY A 6 -1.75 3.39 1.33
CA GLY A 6 -1.65 3.96 2.67
C GLY A 6 -0.68 5.14 2.75
N TYR A 7 0.40 5.13 1.97
CA TYR A 7 1.35 6.24 1.92
C TYR A 7 0.67 7.50 1.35
N GLN A 8 0.01 7.39 0.20
CA GLN A 8 -0.65 8.53 -0.42
C GLN A 8 -1.81 9.06 0.45
N ILE A 9 -2.56 8.18 1.13
CA ILE A 9 -3.57 8.60 2.11
C ILE A 9 -2.92 9.39 3.25
N SER A 10 -1.79 8.93 3.78
CA SER A 10 -1.09 9.62 4.86
C SER A 10 -0.59 11.00 4.43
N GLU A 11 0.00 11.10 3.25
CA GLU A 11 0.49 12.38 2.68
C GLU A 11 -0.64 13.38 2.47
N GLU A 12 -1.73 12.97 1.82
CA GLU A 12 -2.85 13.87 1.56
C GLU A 12 -3.57 14.22 2.88
N ARG A 13 -3.67 13.29 3.85
CA ARG A 13 -4.19 13.60 5.19
C ARG A 13 -3.33 14.66 5.86
N HIS A 14 -2.01 14.48 5.84
CA HIS A 14 -1.08 15.44 6.42
C HIS A 14 -1.24 16.80 5.75
N ARG A 15 -1.25 16.86 4.41
CA ARG A 15 -1.44 18.08 3.62
C ARG A 15 -2.73 18.82 3.97
N TRP A 16 -3.86 18.11 4.04
CA TRP A 16 -5.14 18.72 4.40
C TRP A 16 -5.13 19.27 5.82
N ILE A 17 -4.67 18.48 6.79
CA ILE A 17 -4.68 18.88 8.20
C ILE A 17 -3.67 20.01 8.45
N SER A 18 -2.45 19.91 7.93
CA SER A 18 -1.41 20.93 8.14
C SER A 18 -1.80 22.26 7.49
N GLY A 19 -2.21 22.23 6.23
CA GLY A 19 -2.64 23.43 5.51
C GLY A 19 -3.89 24.07 6.10
N PHE A 20 -4.84 23.27 6.58
CA PHE A 20 -6.02 23.79 7.28
C PHE A 20 -5.64 24.47 8.60
N ARG A 21 -4.80 23.81 9.42
CA ARG A 21 -4.39 24.34 10.73
C ARG A 21 -3.57 25.63 10.61
N GLU A 22 -2.77 25.76 9.56
CA GLU A 22 -2.02 26.98 9.27
C GLU A 22 -2.94 28.17 8.97
N LYS A 23 -4.05 27.93 8.25
CA LYS A 23 -5.01 28.98 7.85
C LYS A 23 -6.07 29.29 8.91
N HIS A 24 -6.56 28.28 9.63
CA HIS A 24 -7.73 28.38 10.50
C HIS A 24 -7.47 28.02 11.96
N GLY A 25 -6.23 27.76 12.36
CA GLY A 25 -5.91 27.38 13.73
C GLY A 25 -6.15 25.90 14.03
N ALA A 26 -5.47 25.40 15.05
CA ALA A 26 -5.53 23.99 15.45
C ALA A 26 -6.82 23.67 16.21
N GLU A 27 -7.37 24.64 16.92
CA GLU A 27 -8.61 24.58 17.69
C GLU A 27 -9.86 24.34 16.83
N ASN A 28 -9.75 24.63 15.52
CA ASN A 28 -10.82 24.42 14.54
C ASN A 28 -10.71 23.08 13.79
N CYS A 29 -9.80 22.19 14.23
CA CYS A 29 -9.63 20.88 13.62
C CYS A 29 -9.87 19.77 14.66
N SER A 30 -10.85 18.90 14.44
CA SER A 30 -11.09 17.71 15.26
C SER A 30 -10.93 16.42 14.47
N ARG A 31 -10.67 15.33 15.18
CA ARG A 31 -10.50 13.99 14.60
C ARG A 31 -11.34 13.00 15.40
N ILE A 32 -12.15 12.21 14.71
CA ILE A 32 -13.06 11.25 15.29
C ILE A 32 -12.94 9.89 14.59
N ALA A 33 -13.11 8.81 15.35
CA ALA A 33 -13.14 7.45 14.82
C ALA A 33 -14.54 7.13 14.30
N GLY A 34 -14.67 6.93 12.99
CA GLY A 34 -15.94 6.65 12.34
C GLY A 34 -16.51 5.27 12.70
N ALA A 35 -15.67 4.29 13.05
CA ALA A 35 -16.12 2.95 13.39
C ALA A 35 -17.02 2.89 14.64
N THR A 36 -16.88 3.84 15.56
CA THR A 36 -17.58 3.85 16.86
C THR A 36 -18.56 5.00 17.01
N ILE A 37 -18.63 5.93 16.06
CA ILE A 37 -19.48 7.12 16.16
C ILE A 37 -20.92 6.81 15.74
N THR A 38 -21.87 7.36 16.49
CA THR A 38 -23.29 7.33 16.13
C THR A 38 -23.65 8.59 15.34
N TYR A 39 -24.74 8.53 14.57
CA TYR A 39 -25.18 9.68 13.79
C TYR A 39 -25.48 10.93 14.65
N PRO A 40 -26.18 10.84 15.80
CA PRO A 40 -26.38 12.00 16.68
C PRO A 40 -25.07 12.61 17.20
N LEU A 41 -24.09 11.77 17.56
CA LEU A 41 -22.79 12.27 18.05
C LEU A 41 -22.00 12.98 16.94
N LEU A 42 -22.12 12.51 15.69
CA LEU A 42 -21.55 13.23 14.55
C LEU A 42 -22.25 14.59 14.35
N LEU A 43 -23.58 14.64 14.47
CA LEU A 43 -24.34 15.89 14.35
C LEU A 43 -23.91 16.90 15.41
N ASP A 44 -23.73 16.46 16.66
CA ASP A 44 -23.24 17.32 17.74
C ASP A 44 -21.85 17.90 17.42
N GLU A 45 -20.95 17.09 16.86
CA GLU A 45 -19.59 17.50 16.52
C GLU A 45 -19.56 18.52 15.36
N ILE A 46 -20.40 18.33 14.33
CA ILE A 46 -20.48 19.25 13.18
C ILE A 46 -21.34 20.48 13.46
N ALA A 47 -22.12 20.50 14.54
CA ALA A 47 -22.86 21.69 14.98
C ALA A 47 -21.95 22.73 15.65
N VAL A 48 -20.75 22.33 16.10
CA VAL A 48 -19.80 23.24 16.73
C VAL A 48 -19.24 24.21 15.69
N LEU A 49 -19.45 25.51 15.89
CA LEU A 49 -18.96 26.56 15.00
C LEU A 49 -17.44 26.75 15.12
N PRO A 50 -16.78 27.27 14.06
CA PRO A 50 -15.39 27.70 14.14
C PRO A 50 -15.19 28.78 15.22
N PHE A 51 -14.12 28.68 15.98
CA PHE A 51 -13.67 29.67 16.95
C PHE A 51 -12.64 30.60 16.30
N THR A 52 -12.94 31.89 16.20
CA THR A 52 -12.04 32.93 15.63
C THR A 52 -11.47 32.62 14.24
N ALA A 53 -12.12 31.75 13.47
CA ALA A 53 -11.75 31.37 12.12
C ALA A 53 -12.98 31.30 11.21
N GLN A 54 -12.76 31.22 9.91
CA GLN A 54 -13.84 31.12 8.93
C GLN A 54 -14.38 29.71 8.75
N LYS A 55 -13.55 28.68 9.00
CA LYS A 55 -13.89 27.28 8.74
C LYS A 55 -13.47 26.39 9.91
N ARG A 56 -14.16 25.26 10.07
CA ARG A 56 -13.85 24.14 10.98
C ARG A 56 -13.71 22.87 10.16
N LEU A 57 -12.76 22.02 10.51
CA LEU A 57 -12.52 20.73 9.88
C LEU A 57 -12.78 19.60 10.88
N VAL A 58 -13.68 18.68 10.52
CA VAL A 58 -13.93 17.45 11.27
C VAL A 58 -13.45 16.28 10.41
N VAL A 59 -12.38 15.61 10.85
CA VAL A 59 -11.81 14.45 10.16
C VAL A 59 -12.39 13.17 10.75
N VAL A 60 -13.03 12.36 9.91
CA VAL A 60 -13.63 11.08 10.29
C VAL A 60 -12.78 9.94 9.73
N GLU A 61 -12.11 9.21 10.63
CA GLU A 61 -11.28 8.06 10.28
C GLU A 61 -12.15 6.79 10.18
N GLY A 62 -12.27 6.26 8.97
CA GLY A 62 -13.26 5.25 8.59
C GLY A 62 -14.63 5.87 8.31
N VAL A 63 -15.37 5.32 7.35
CA VAL A 63 -16.76 5.75 7.13
C VAL A 63 -17.67 5.07 8.15
N PRO A 64 -18.45 5.81 8.96
CA PRO A 64 -19.41 5.22 9.89
C PRO A 64 -20.44 4.35 9.17
N ALA A 65 -20.94 3.32 9.85
CA ALA A 65 -21.94 2.40 9.31
C ALA A 65 -23.37 2.99 9.33
N PHE A 66 -23.54 4.21 8.85
CA PHE A 66 -24.84 4.87 8.79
C PHE A 66 -25.69 4.33 7.65
N GLU A 67 -26.99 4.46 7.83
CA GLU A 67 -27.96 4.15 6.79
C GLU A 67 -27.95 5.20 5.69
N LYS A 68 -28.59 4.87 4.57
CA LYS A 68 -28.65 5.74 3.39
C LYS A 68 -29.26 7.10 3.73
N GLU A 69 -30.37 7.09 4.46
CA GLU A 69 -31.14 8.26 4.81
C GLU A 69 -30.35 9.22 5.71
N GLU A 70 -29.54 8.69 6.63
CA GLU A 70 -28.65 9.47 7.49
C GLU A 70 -27.55 10.15 6.67
N MET A 71 -26.92 9.42 5.75
CA MET A 71 -25.88 9.98 4.87
C MET A 71 -26.43 11.05 3.92
N GLU A 72 -27.65 10.89 3.39
CA GLU A 72 -28.31 11.87 2.52
C GLU A 72 -28.77 13.13 3.24
N ARG A 73 -28.92 13.07 4.57
CA ARG A 73 -29.26 14.24 5.41
C ARG A 73 -28.04 15.09 5.75
N LEU A 74 -26.84 14.51 5.82
CA LEU A 74 -25.61 15.23 6.19
C LEU A 74 -25.41 16.59 5.49
N PRO A 75 -25.60 16.75 4.16
CA PRO A 75 -25.40 18.05 3.51
C PRO A 75 -26.40 19.13 3.95
N LYS A 76 -27.54 18.74 4.51
CA LYS A 76 -28.56 19.67 5.02
C LYS A 76 -28.30 20.07 6.47
N ASP A 77 -27.74 19.14 7.25
CA ASP A 77 -27.52 19.34 8.68
C ASP A 77 -26.14 19.95 8.98
N ILE A 78 -25.18 19.86 8.05
CA ILE A 78 -23.86 20.45 8.21
C ILE A 78 -23.92 21.98 8.05
N HIS A 79 -23.26 22.68 8.99
CA HIS A 79 -23.08 24.12 8.87
C HIS A 79 -22.17 24.46 7.66
N PRO A 80 -22.43 25.51 6.86
CA PRO A 80 -21.62 25.86 5.67
C PRO A 80 -20.15 26.19 5.96
N ASP A 81 -19.81 26.45 7.22
CA ASP A 81 -18.44 26.69 7.67
C ASP A 81 -17.75 25.46 8.25
N VAL A 82 -18.42 24.31 8.24
CA VAL A 82 -17.87 23.04 8.70
C VAL A 82 -17.57 22.15 7.50
N LEU A 83 -16.35 21.65 7.46
CA LEU A 83 -15.86 20.73 6.46
C LEU A 83 -15.78 19.33 7.07
N LEU A 84 -16.37 18.34 6.40
CA LEU A 84 -16.25 16.93 6.75
C LEU A 84 -15.25 16.23 5.84
N LEU A 85 -14.21 15.64 6.43
CA LEU A 85 -13.22 14.84 5.71
C LEU A 85 -13.31 13.38 6.17
N PHE A 86 -13.94 12.53 5.36
CA PHE A 86 -13.92 11.07 5.57
C PHE A 86 -12.64 10.47 4.99
N ILE A 87 -11.93 9.64 5.77
CA ILE A 87 -10.72 8.94 5.34
C ILE A 87 -10.92 7.44 5.57
N ASP A 88 -11.11 6.68 4.49
CA ASP A 88 -11.27 5.22 4.57
C ASP A 88 -10.59 4.57 3.37
N GLY A 89 -9.55 3.77 3.63
CA GLY A 89 -8.75 3.15 2.56
C GLY A 89 -9.55 2.12 1.75
N SER A 90 -10.46 1.38 2.38
CA SER A 90 -11.22 0.33 1.72
C SER A 90 -12.67 0.30 2.23
N PRO A 91 -13.47 1.34 1.96
CA PRO A 91 -14.85 1.41 2.38
C PRO A 91 -15.64 0.29 1.71
N ASP A 92 -16.55 -0.36 2.44
CA ASP A 92 -17.43 -1.38 1.86
C ASP A 92 -18.48 -0.73 0.94
N ARG A 93 -18.12 -0.59 -0.33
CA ARG A 93 -18.93 0.02 -1.39
C ARG A 93 -20.27 -0.69 -1.63
N ARG A 94 -20.54 -1.84 -1.01
CA ARG A 94 -21.84 -2.52 -1.09
C ARG A 94 -22.88 -1.87 -0.18
N ARG A 95 -22.45 -1.27 0.93
CA ARG A 95 -23.32 -0.60 1.92
C ARG A 95 -24.04 0.59 1.30
N SER A 96 -25.33 0.72 1.60
CA SER A 96 -26.21 1.76 1.08
C SER A 96 -25.74 3.18 1.48
N GLY A 97 -25.37 3.39 2.75
CA GLY A 97 -24.82 4.66 3.24
C GLY A 97 -23.54 5.08 2.53
N ILE A 98 -22.60 4.16 2.29
CA ILE A 98 -21.35 4.47 1.56
C ILE A 98 -21.65 4.87 0.11
N LYS A 99 -22.58 4.20 -0.57
CA LYS A 99 -23.01 4.58 -1.93
C LYS A 99 -23.59 5.99 -1.97
N ALA A 100 -24.42 6.34 -0.99
CA ALA A 100 -24.97 7.69 -0.85
C ALA A 100 -23.84 8.72 -0.62
N LEU A 101 -22.94 8.47 0.34
CA LEU A 101 -21.81 9.35 0.61
C LEU A 101 -20.94 9.59 -0.62
N LEU A 102 -20.60 8.54 -1.38
CA LEU A 102 -19.79 8.66 -2.61
C LEU A 102 -20.48 9.47 -3.72
N THR A 103 -21.81 9.61 -3.68
CA THR A 103 -22.57 10.44 -4.63
C THR A 103 -22.59 11.91 -4.20
N LEU A 104 -22.49 12.17 -2.89
CA LEU A 104 -22.56 13.51 -2.29
C LEU A 104 -21.18 14.17 -2.14
N ALA A 105 -20.14 13.39 -1.86
CA ALA A 105 -18.82 13.87 -1.52
C ALA A 105 -17.88 14.00 -2.73
N GLU A 106 -16.93 14.92 -2.65
CA GLU A 106 -15.76 14.91 -3.54
C GLU A 106 -14.84 13.74 -3.17
N VAL A 107 -14.68 12.79 -4.08
CA VAL A 107 -13.91 11.57 -3.83
C VAL A 107 -12.49 11.70 -4.37
N ARG A 108 -11.52 11.78 -3.45
CA ARG A 108 -10.10 11.63 -3.75
C ARG A 108 -9.69 10.16 -3.62
N ASP A 109 -9.37 9.52 -4.75
CA ASP A 109 -8.88 8.14 -4.82
C ASP A 109 -7.35 8.08 -4.79
N CYS A 110 -6.82 7.13 -4.02
CA CYS A 110 -5.40 6.90 -3.75
C CYS A 110 -5.06 5.44 -4.13
N PRO A 111 -5.01 5.12 -5.43
CA PRO A 111 -4.71 3.77 -5.88
C PRO A 111 -3.25 3.41 -5.61
N GLU A 112 -2.97 2.12 -5.46
CA GLU A 112 -1.60 1.62 -5.42
C GLU A 112 -0.91 1.90 -6.76
N LEU A 113 0.34 2.36 -6.71
CA LEU A 113 1.17 2.52 -7.90
C LEU A 113 1.80 1.18 -8.24
N LEU A 114 1.74 0.81 -9.52
CA LEU A 114 2.30 -0.44 -10.01
C LEU A 114 3.17 -0.21 -11.26
N GLY A 115 4.06 -1.16 -11.52
CA GLY A 115 4.93 -1.17 -12.71
C GLY A 115 5.70 0.13 -12.88
N SER A 116 5.70 0.68 -14.10
CA SER A 116 6.47 1.89 -14.44
C SER A 116 6.09 3.12 -13.62
N ALA A 117 4.84 3.24 -13.16
CA ALA A 117 4.41 4.34 -12.31
C ALA A 117 5.06 4.26 -10.92
N LEU A 118 5.19 3.06 -10.37
CA LEU A 118 5.87 2.81 -9.10
C LEU A 118 7.37 3.09 -9.24
N GLU A 119 8.01 2.59 -10.29
CA GLU A 119 9.44 2.84 -10.52
C GLU A 119 9.75 4.34 -10.64
N ALA A 120 8.89 5.09 -11.36
CA ALA A 120 9.02 6.53 -11.49
C ALA A 120 8.84 7.24 -10.14
N TRP A 121 7.89 6.79 -9.32
CA TRP A 121 7.70 7.32 -7.97
C TRP A 121 8.91 7.06 -7.07
N ILE A 122 9.47 5.85 -7.07
CA ILE A 122 10.69 5.52 -6.30
C ILE A 122 11.83 6.47 -6.68
N ARG A 123 12.06 6.69 -7.99
CA ARG A 123 13.10 7.61 -8.47
C ARG A 123 12.86 9.06 -8.03
N ASP A 124 11.61 9.52 -8.06
CA ASP A 124 11.23 10.85 -7.58
C ASP A 124 11.50 11.00 -6.08
N MET A 125 11.22 9.96 -5.28
CA MET A 125 11.50 9.98 -3.85
C MET A 125 13.01 10.04 -3.55
N PHE A 126 13.84 9.23 -4.22
CA PHE A 126 15.30 9.35 -4.07
C PHE A 126 15.83 10.73 -4.48
N ALA A 127 15.28 11.31 -5.55
CA ALA A 127 15.66 12.64 -5.99
C ALA A 127 15.32 13.73 -4.94
N LYS A 128 14.18 13.60 -4.26
CA LYS A 128 13.80 14.49 -3.14
C LYS A 128 14.76 14.38 -1.96
N GLU A 129 15.27 13.18 -1.70
CA GLU A 129 16.30 12.94 -0.68
C GLU A 129 17.72 13.33 -1.15
N GLY A 130 17.85 14.01 -2.29
CA GLY A 130 19.14 14.51 -2.79
C GLY A 130 20.06 13.44 -3.35
N THR A 131 19.53 12.26 -3.72
CA THR A 131 20.29 11.15 -4.26
C THR A 131 19.61 10.53 -5.49
N SER A 132 20.15 9.44 -6.02
CA SER A 132 19.55 8.67 -7.11
C SER A 132 19.70 7.17 -6.87
N ILE A 133 18.94 6.36 -7.59
CA ILE A 133 19.02 4.89 -7.50
C ILE A 133 19.36 4.29 -8.86
N LEU A 134 20.34 3.37 -8.87
CA LEU A 134 20.73 2.65 -10.08
C LEU A 134 19.62 1.67 -10.52
N PRO A 135 19.47 1.37 -11.83
CA PRO A 135 18.41 0.49 -12.30
C PRO A 135 18.42 -0.92 -11.69
N GLN A 136 19.60 -1.48 -11.42
CA GLN A 136 19.75 -2.77 -10.74
C GLN A 136 19.32 -2.71 -9.27
N ALA A 137 19.70 -1.65 -8.55
CA ALA A 137 19.29 -1.41 -7.17
C ALA A 137 17.77 -1.24 -7.04
N LEU A 138 17.14 -0.55 -7.99
CA LEU A 138 15.68 -0.40 -8.00
C LEU A 138 14.98 -1.75 -8.16
N ARG A 139 15.48 -2.62 -9.05
CA ARG A 139 14.94 -3.97 -9.23
C ARG A 139 15.14 -4.81 -7.97
N ALA A 140 16.32 -4.73 -7.35
CA ALA A 140 16.60 -5.42 -6.08
C ALA A 140 15.67 -4.92 -4.97
N LEU A 141 15.43 -3.62 -4.87
CA LEU A 141 14.55 -3.03 -3.86
C LEU A 141 13.12 -3.57 -3.97
N LEU A 142 12.53 -3.54 -5.17
CA LEU A 142 11.21 -4.16 -5.42
C LEU A 142 11.23 -5.68 -5.20
N GLY A 143 12.34 -6.31 -5.61
CA GLY A 143 12.64 -7.72 -5.43
C GLY A 143 12.79 -8.16 -3.97
N THR A 144 12.98 -7.24 -3.03
CA THR A 144 13.15 -7.53 -1.60
C THR A 144 12.00 -6.98 -0.76
N ALA A 145 11.71 -5.68 -0.86
CA ALA A 145 10.72 -4.95 -0.06
C ALA A 145 9.27 -5.06 -0.58
N GLY A 146 9.08 -5.47 -1.84
CA GLY A 146 7.75 -5.54 -2.46
C GLY A 146 7.30 -4.20 -3.08
N ASN A 147 6.00 -4.02 -3.25
CA ASN A 147 5.42 -2.89 -4.00
C ASN A 147 4.72 -1.85 -3.13
N GLU A 148 4.50 -2.15 -1.85
CA GLU A 148 3.76 -1.29 -0.94
C GLU A 148 4.53 0.02 -0.67
N GLN A 149 3.97 1.16 -1.07
CA GLN A 149 4.65 2.44 -0.99
C GLN A 149 4.98 2.85 0.46
N ILE A 150 4.18 2.40 1.43
CA ILE A 150 4.41 2.69 2.85
C ILE A 150 5.64 1.98 3.40
N ILE A 151 5.97 0.80 2.87
CA ILE A 151 7.19 0.06 3.20
C ILE A 151 8.35 0.68 2.42
N LEU A 152 8.17 0.86 1.10
CA LEU A 152 9.19 1.37 0.21
C LEU A 152 9.72 2.74 0.64
N ILE A 153 8.87 3.65 1.14
CA ILE A 153 9.35 4.98 1.58
C ILE A 153 10.34 4.90 2.75
N GLN A 154 10.13 3.97 3.68
CA GLN A 154 11.03 3.76 4.81
C GLN A 154 12.38 3.22 4.34
N GLU A 155 12.35 2.28 3.40
CA GLU A 155 13.55 1.72 2.78
C GLU A 155 14.30 2.77 1.95
N ILE A 156 13.58 3.64 1.24
CA ILE A 156 14.15 4.76 0.49
C ILE A 156 14.88 5.73 1.42
N TYR A 157 14.25 6.15 2.54
CA TYR A 157 14.91 7.05 3.50
C TYR A 157 16.16 6.42 4.10
N LYS A 158 16.11 5.13 4.45
CA LYS A 158 17.27 4.40 4.97
C LYS A 158 18.41 4.34 3.95
N LEU A 159 18.12 3.99 2.71
CA LEU A 159 19.11 3.90 1.63
C LEU A 159 19.69 5.27 1.27
N ALA A 160 18.86 6.31 1.20
CA ALA A 160 19.31 7.65 0.89
C ALA A 160 20.23 8.22 1.99
N LEU A 161 19.87 7.99 3.25
CA LEU A 161 20.70 8.37 4.39
C LEU A 161 22.04 7.63 4.36
N HIS A 162 22.05 6.34 4.04
CA HIS A 162 23.29 5.56 3.93
C HIS A 162 24.18 6.04 2.77
N SER A 163 23.58 6.38 1.63
CA SER A 163 24.33 6.69 0.41
C SER A 163 25.05 8.04 0.48
N MET A 164 24.66 8.92 1.41
CA MET A 164 25.28 10.23 1.65
C MET A 164 25.40 11.05 0.33
N GLY A 165 24.34 11.03 -0.48
CA GLY A 165 24.25 11.73 -1.77
C GLY A 165 24.87 10.98 -2.97
N LYS A 166 25.49 9.82 -2.77
CA LYS A 166 25.96 8.96 -3.87
C LYS A 166 24.81 8.12 -4.43
N PRO A 167 24.84 7.75 -5.73
CA PRO A 167 23.83 6.84 -6.29
C PRO A 167 23.76 5.51 -5.52
N VAL A 168 22.56 5.13 -5.09
CA VAL A 168 22.28 3.86 -4.42
C VAL A 168 22.50 2.70 -5.39
N THR A 169 23.33 1.75 -4.95
CA THR A 169 23.72 0.55 -5.69
C THR A 169 22.95 -0.68 -5.21
N GLU A 170 23.08 -1.77 -5.96
CA GLU A 170 22.45 -3.05 -5.60
C GLU A 170 23.03 -3.63 -4.31
N ALA A 171 24.34 -3.48 -4.09
CA ALA A 171 25.00 -3.90 -2.86
C ALA A 171 24.46 -3.15 -1.63
N ASP A 172 24.12 -1.86 -1.75
CA ASP A 172 23.52 -1.09 -0.67
C ASP A 172 22.14 -1.65 -0.27
N VAL A 173 21.36 -2.08 -1.27
CA VAL A 173 20.05 -2.70 -1.07
C VAL A 173 20.19 -4.05 -0.40
N GLU A 174 21.07 -4.92 -0.89
CA GLU A 174 21.32 -6.25 -0.31
C GLU A 174 21.81 -6.18 1.14
N MET A 175 22.59 -5.15 1.47
CA MET A 175 23.13 -4.95 2.81
C MET A 175 22.08 -4.44 3.80
N LEU A 176 21.15 -3.57 3.38
CA LEU A 176 20.32 -2.79 4.30
C LEU A 176 18.83 -3.14 4.28
N VAL A 177 18.33 -3.67 3.16
CA VAL A 177 16.90 -3.92 2.97
C VAL A 177 16.60 -5.36 3.37
N LEU A 178 15.73 -5.53 4.36
CA LEU A 178 15.24 -6.84 4.76
C LEU A 178 14.07 -7.26 3.87
N PRO A 179 13.91 -8.56 3.56
CA PRO A 179 12.74 -9.05 2.87
C PRO A 179 11.47 -8.69 3.66
N ALA A 180 10.46 -8.17 2.96
CA ALA A 180 9.16 -7.93 3.59
C ALA A 180 8.59 -9.24 4.17
N GLY A 181 7.88 -9.14 5.30
CA GLY A 181 7.56 -10.25 6.20
C GLY A 181 6.96 -11.51 5.55
N GLU A 182 6.21 -11.39 4.46
CA GLU A 182 5.69 -12.57 3.73
C GLU A 182 6.80 -13.39 3.05
N ARG A 183 7.85 -12.75 2.53
CA ARG A 183 8.99 -13.46 1.91
C ARG A 183 9.83 -14.23 2.93
N ASN A 184 9.95 -13.74 4.16
CA ASN A 184 10.69 -14.44 5.22
C ASN A 184 10.06 -15.79 5.58
N ILE A 185 8.73 -15.91 5.50
CA ILE A 185 8.03 -17.17 5.79
C ILE A 185 8.24 -18.17 4.64
N TRP A 186 8.11 -17.74 3.38
CA TRP A 186 8.30 -18.62 2.23
C TRP A 186 9.75 -19.06 2.03
N GLN A 187 10.72 -18.15 2.21
CA GLN A 187 12.15 -18.52 2.19
C GLN A 187 12.50 -19.50 3.31
N LEU A 188 11.92 -19.33 4.50
CA LEU A 188 12.10 -20.30 5.59
C LEU A 188 11.49 -21.66 5.24
N MET A 189 10.33 -21.69 4.59
CA MET A 189 9.69 -22.94 4.13
C MET A 189 10.52 -23.64 3.04
N ASP A 190 11.08 -22.88 2.10
CA ASP A 190 11.96 -23.42 1.05
C ASP A 190 13.25 -24.00 1.67
N LEU A 191 13.87 -23.30 2.62
CA LEU A 191 15.04 -23.79 3.36
C LEU A 191 14.74 -25.02 4.23
N LEU A 192 13.53 -25.11 4.80
CA LEU A 192 13.08 -26.32 5.51
C LEU A 192 12.82 -27.49 4.55
N ALA A 193 12.31 -27.21 3.35
CA ALA A 193 12.02 -28.22 2.33
C ALA A 193 13.29 -28.73 1.63
N GLU A 194 14.33 -27.90 1.52
CA GLU A 194 15.65 -28.24 0.99
C GLU A 194 16.58 -28.92 2.01
N GLY A 195 16.07 -29.25 3.20
CA GLY A 195 16.79 -30.01 4.22
C GLY A 195 17.13 -31.44 3.79
N ASP A 196 18.25 -31.59 3.08
CA ASP A 196 18.94 -32.86 2.81
C ASP A 196 19.36 -33.52 4.15
N PRO A 197 18.96 -34.77 4.44
CA PRO A 197 19.46 -35.51 5.59
C PRO A 197 20.91 -35.94 5.31
N GLY A 198 21.85 -35.03 5.58
CA GLY A 198 23.28 -35.25 5.38
C GLY A 198 23.82 -36.53 6.06
N PRO A 199 24.91 -37.11 5.52
CA PRO A 199 25.31 -38.50 5.76
C PRO A 199 25.88 -38.69 7.17
N ARG A 200 25.28 -39.60 7.94
CA ARG A 200 25.80 -40.05 9.24
C ARG A 200 27.14 -40.79 9.05
N ARG A 201 28.25 -40.14 9.39
CA ARG A 201 29.57 -40.77 9.55
C ARG A 201 29.80 -41.09 11.04
N GLY A 202 30.29 -42.30 11.30
CA GLY A 202 30.06 -43.07 12.53
C GLY A 202 30.85 -42.68 13.78
N LYS A 203 30.51 -43.37 14.88
CA LYS A 203 31.47 -43.90 15.86
C LYS A 203 31.06 -45.31 16.28
N GLU A 204 32.06 -46.17 16.38
CA GLU A 204 31.97 -47.61 16.63
C GLU A 204 31.74 -47.99 18.10
N ALA A 205 31.10 -49.15 18.26
CA ALA A 205 31.26 -50.23 19.25
C ALA A 205 31.44 -49.93 20.75
N THR A 206 30.49 -50.45 21.56
CA THR A 206 30.74 -51.47 22.60
C THR A 206 29.43 -52.10 23.11
N GLY A 207 29.37 -53.43 23.17
CA GLY A 207 28.92 -54.16 24.37
C GLY A 207 27.42 -54.48 24.60
N SER A 208 26.99 -55.63 24.04
CA SER A 208 26.20 -56.69 24.69
C SER A 208 24.74 -56.50 25.19
N THR A 209 23.91 -57.42 24.66
CA THR A 209 22.77 -58.16 25.27
C THR A 209 21.39 -57.50 25.38
N GLY A 210 20.39 -58.14 24.77
CA GLY A 210 19.04 -58.20 25.34
C GLY A 210 17.85 -58.07 24.39
N HIS A 211 17.37 -59.20 23.90
CA HIS A 211 15.96 -59.57 23.68
C HIS A 211 15.08 -58.86 22.63
N ALA A 212 14.50 -59.73 21.79
CA ALA A 212 13.55 -59.49 20.73
C ALA A 212 12.14 -59.17 21.23
N VAL A 213 11.43 -58.29 20.51
CA VAL A 213 9.97 -58.36 20.29
C VAL A 213 9.69 -57.83 18.89
N GLY A 214 9.07 -58.65 18.03
CA GLY A 214 8.65 -58.27 16.68
C GLY A 214 7.13 -58.22 16.55
N VAL A 215 6.62 -57.39 15.63
CA VAL A 215 5.37 -57.59 14.86
C VAL A 215 5.42 -56.68 13.60
N PRO A 216 4.63 -56.89 12.53
CA PRO A 216 5.15 -57.26 11.21
C PRO A 216 4.89 -56.25 10.08
N ARG A 217 5.66 -56.35 8.99
CA ARG A 217 5.42 -55.64 7.72
C ARG A 217 4.33 -56.32 6.90
N ARG A 218 3.28 -55.57 6.52
CA ARG A 218 2.35 -55.95 5.44
C ARG A 218 2.84 -55.42 4.09
N LYS A 219 2.80 -56.29 3.08
CA LYS A 219 2.97 -55.98 1.64
C LYS A 219 1.62 -55.59 1.03
N PHE A 220 1.60 -54.65 0.09
CA PHE A 220 0.62 -54.54 -1.00
C PHE A 220 1.33 -53.78 -2.14
N VAL A 221 1.90 -54.47 -3.14
CA VAL A 221 1.34 -54.79 -4.47
C VAL A 221 0.98 -53.53 -5.26
N GLY A 222 1.72 -53.33 -6.36
CA GLY A 222 1.60 -52.17 -7.24
C GLY A 222 0.54 -52.31 -8.33
N ASN A 223 0.52 -51.31 -9.20
CA ASN A 223 0.11 -51.45 -10.59
C ASN A 223 0.76 -50.36 -11.43
N ASP A 224 1.43 -50.81 -12.50
CA ASP A 224 2.08 -50.01 -13.52
C ASP A 224 1.14 -49.78 -14.72
N VAL A 225 1.07 -48.51 -15.18
CA VAL A 225 1.35 -48.01 -16.57
C VAL A 225 0.32 -48.43 -17.68
N PRO A 226 -0.09 -47.57 -18.66
CA PRO A 226 0.87 -46.88 -19.54
C PRO A 226 0.56 -45.48 -20.13
N ALA A 227 1.66 -44.95 -20.69
CA ALA A 227 1.90 -43.65 -21.31
C ALA A 227 1.30 -43.46 -22.71
N ARG A 228 1.17 -42.18 -23.15
CA ARG A 228 1.28 -41.78 -24.57
C ARG A 228 2.01 -40.43 -24.77
N ARG A 229 3.01 -40.50 -25.65
CA ARG A 229 3.72 -39.47 -26.46
C ARG A 229 2.78 -38.90 -27.56
N GLN A 230 2.98 -37.82 -28.33
CA GLN A 230 4.00 -36.78 -28.58
C GLN A 230 3.41 -35.73 -29.57
N GLY A 231 3.76 -34.43 -29.43
CA GLY A 231 4.06 -33.41 -30.49
C GLY A 231 2.96 -32.87 -31.45
N PRO A 232 3.23 -31.81 -32.26
CA PRO A 232 4.48 -31.06 -32.46
C PRO A 232 4.40 -29.49 -32.44
N ARG A 233 5.59 -28.88 -32.59
CA ARG A 233 5.98 -27.45 -32.65
C ARG A 233 5.45 -26.63 -33.84
N ALA A 234 5.35 -25.29 -33.67
CA ALA A 234 5.77 -24.24 -34.62
C ALA A 234 5.57 -22.84 -33.97
N ALA A 235 6.06 -21.69 -34.43
CA ALA A 235 7.37 -21.18 -34.86
C ALA A 235 7.17 -19.66 -35.10
N ARG A 236 8.22 -18.84 -34.87
CA ARG A 236 8.56 -17.54 -35.53
C ARG A 236 7.88 -16.22 -35.11
N HIS A 237 8.74 -15.29 -34.67
CA HIS A 237 8.68 -13.82 -34.86
C HIS A 237 8.93 -13.46 -36.35
N PRO A 238 8.43 -12.32 -36.87
CA PRO A 238 9.16 -11.01 -36.92
C PRO A 238 8.22 -9.79 -36.67
N SER A 239 8.55 -8.68 -35.99
CA SER A 239 9.53 -7.59 -36.20
C SER A 239 9.05 -6.37 -37.05
N TRP A 240 9.13 -5.17 -36.43
CA TRP A 240 9.26 -3.78 -36.95
C TRP A 240 8.07 -2.99 -37.59
N HIS A 241 7.63 -1.86 -36.98
CA HIS A 241 8.08 -0.47 -37.28
C HIS A 241 7.17 0.66 -36.69
N ARG A 242 7.82 1.58 -35.96
CA ARG A 242 7.68 3.06 -35.84
C ARG A 242 6.30 3.78 -35.99
N ARG A 243 5.96 4.56 -34.96
CA ARG A 243 5.91 6.07 -34.96
C ARG A 243 5.55 6.57 -33.55
N VAL A 244 6.50 7.15 -32.80
CA VAL A 244 6.71 8.61 -32.60
C VAL A 244 5.42 9.41 -32.39
N HIS A 245 5.04 9.59 -31.12
CA HIS A 245 4.54 10.84 -30.52
C HIS A 245 4.89 10.72 -29.03
N GLY A 246 5.80 11.48 -28.43
CA GLY A 246 6.04 12.91 -28.65
C GLY A 246 5.18 13.71 -27.68
N PHE A 247 5.65 13.82 -26.44
CA PHE A 247 5.55 15.05 -25.64
C PHE A 247 4.12 15.54 -25.29
N ARG A 248 3.43 14.89 -24.35
CA ARG A 248 2.23 15.49 -23.71
C ARG A 248 1.89 14.97 -22.30
N ALA A 249 2.86 14.47 -21.53
CA ALA A 249 2.60 13.91 -20.19
C ALA A 249 3.05 14.79 -19.01
N THR A 250 3.91 15.79 -19.22
CA THR A 250 4.48 16.59 -18.12
C THR A 250 3.60 17.78 -17.70
N LEU A 251 2.63 18.18 -18.53
CA LEU A 251 1.68 19.26 -18.20
C LEU A 251 0.42 18.77 -17.48
N ARG A 252 0.18 17.45 -17.41
CA ARG A 252 -0.98 16.89 -16.66
C ARG A 252 -0.73 16.81 -15.15
N ARG A 253 0.53 16.69 -14.69
CA ARG A 253 0.88 16.68 -13.26
C ARG A 253 0.78 18.05 -12.61
N GLN A 254 1.21 19.12 -13.28
CA GLN A 254 1.00 20.48 -12.78
C GLN A 254 -0.48 20.87 -12.83
N ARG A 255 -1.27 20.30 -13.74
CA ARG A 255 -2.72 20.54 -13.83
C ARG A 255 -3.49 19.83 -12.71
N LEU A 256 -3.13 18.59 -12.35
CA LEU A 256 -3.78 17.85 -11.25
C LEU A 256 -3.41 18.36 -9.85
N VAL A 257 -2.17 18.83 -9.66
CA VAL A 257 -1.79 19.51 -8.41
C VAL A 257 -2.49 20.87 -8.31
N ARG A 258 -2.52 21.67 -9.39
CA ARG A 258 -3.25 22.95 -9.42
C ARG A 258 -4.78 22.83 -9.35
N GLU A 259 -5.38 21.78 -9.93
CA GLU A 259 -6.83 21.51 -9.80
C GLU A 259 -7.19 21.06 -8.38
N SER A 260 -6.28 20.39 -7.67
CA SER A 260 -6.42 20.05 -6.26
C SER A 260 -6.14 21.23 -5.31
N ASP A 261 -5.14 22.07 -5.61
CA ASP A 261 -4.93 23.33 -4.90
C ASP A 261 -6.14 24.25 -5.07
N ALA A 262 -6.74 24.28 -6.27
CA ALA A 262 -7.96 25.03 -6.52
C ALA A 262 -9.21 24.40 -5.89
N SER A 263 -9.27 23.08 -5.62
CA SER A 263 -10.40 22.50 -4.86
C SER A 263 -10.22 22.69 -3.36
N ILE A 264 -8.98 22.66 -2.87
CA ILE A 264 -8.61 23.03 -1.50
C ILE A 264 -8.87 24.52 -1.27
N ASP A 265 -8.37 25.42 -2.11
CA ASP A 265 -8.63 26.86 -1.98
C ASP A 265 -10.11 27.21 -2.20
N ARG A 266 -10.87 26.42 -3.00
CA ARG A 266 -12.33 26.55 -3.10
C ARG A 266 -13.07 26.02 -1.86
N ALA A 267 -12.60 24.95 -1.23
CA ALA A 267 -13.23 24.36 -0.04
C ALA A 267 -12.85 25.11 1.26
N VAL A 268 -11.62 25.63 1.31
CA VAL A 268 -11.02 26.33 2.45
C VAL A 268 -11.29 27.84 2.37
N GLY A 269 -11.73 28.36 1.22
CA GLY A 269 -12.13 29.74 1.03
C GLY A 269 -10.94 30.70 1.01
N THR A 270 -10.64 31.26 -0.16
CA THR A 270 -10.20 32.66 -0.25
C THR A 270 -11.38 33.59 -0.08
#